data_AF-A0A7B3QX44-F1
#
_entry.id   AF-A0A7B3QX44-F1
#
_cell.length_a   1.000
_cell.length_b   1.000
_cell.length_c   1.000
_cell.angle_alpha   90.00
_cell.angle_beta   90.00
_cell.angle_gamma   90.00
#
_symmetry.space_group_name_H-M   'P 1'
#
loop_
_entity.id
_entity.type
_entity.pdbx_description
1 polymer ?
#
loop_
_entity_poly.entity_id
_entity_poly.type
_entity_poly.pdbx_seq_one_letter_code
_entity_poly.pdbx_strand_id
1 'polypeptide(L)'
;MQDIREESLNESVKSEQSPRVVLWEIDLTVQGGERYFFCNELNEKGEPVTWQGRQYQAYPIDGSGFEMSGKGSSARPSLTVSNL
;
A
#
# COMPACT_ATOMS: atom_id res chain seq x y z
N MET A 1 -7.60 -37.10 33.37
CA MET A 1 -7.11 -35.86 32.75
C MET A 1 -6.99 -36.14 31.27
N GLN A 2 -7.75 -35.44 30.44
CA GLN A 2 -7.63 -35.52 28.98
C GLN A 2 -6.59 -34.49 28.54
N ASP A 3 -5.54 -34.94 27.86
CA ASP A 3 -4.56 -34.08 27.20
C ASP A 3 -5.28 -33.25 26.13
N ILE A 4 -5.42 -31.95 26.42
CA ILE A 4 -5.94 -30.97 25.49
C ILE A 4 -4.82 -30.73 24.48
N ARG A 5 -5.01 -31.17 23.23
CA ARG A 5 -4.04 -30.96 22.15
C ARG A 5 -3.76 -29.46 22.01
N GLU A 6 -2.51 -29.07 22.27
CA GLU A 6 -2.02 -27.70 22.03
C GLU A 6 -2.15 -27.26 20.56
N GLU A 7 -2.47 -28.19 19.65
CA GLU A 7 -2.79 -27.93 18.26
C GLU A 7 -4.04 -27.05 18.06
N SER A 8 -4.96 -26.96 19.04
CA SER A 8 -6.16 -26.13 18.91
C SER A 8 -6.02 -24.71 19.49
N LEU A 9 -4.87 -24.33 20.03
CA LEU A 9 -4.64 -22.99 20.59
C LEU A 9 -3.96 -22.03 19.62
N ASN A 10 -3.37 -22.53 18.53
CA ASN A 10 -2.68 -21.66 17.57
C ASN A 10 -3.59 -21.11 16.45
N GLU A 11 -4.86 -21.54 16.37
CA GLU A 11 -5.84 -20.97 15.43
C GLU A 11 -6.35 -19.58 15.85
N SER A 12 -5.96 -19.06 17.02
CA SER A 12 -6.55 -17.86 17.61
C SER A 12 -5.62 -16.63 17.71
N VAL A 13 -4.44 -16.65 17.08
CA VAL A 13 -3.52 -15.48 17.08
C VAL A 13 -3.03 -15.15 15.67
N LYS A 14 -3.97 -14.71 14.84
CA LYS A 14 -3.79 -13.57 13.91
C LYS A 14 -5.13 -13.40 13.24
N SER A 15 -5.95 -12.52 13.81
CA SER A 15 -6.89 -11.76 13.01
C SER A 15 -6.01 -10.99 12.01
N GLU A 16 -5.66 -11.65 10.90
CA GLU A 16 -4.88 -11.05 9.83
C GLU A 16 -5.71 -9.88 9.37
N GLN A 17 -5.23 -8.66 9.67
CA GLN A 17 -5.75 -7.48 9.02
C GLN A 17 -5.80 -7.81 7.54
N SER A 18 -6.99 -7.72 6.93
CA SER A 18 -7.15 -7.92 5.49
C SER A 18 -6.01 -7.18 4.79
N PRO A 19 -5.24 -7.83 3.90
CA PRO A 19 -4.05 -7.22 3.31
C PRO A 19 -4.45 -5.88 2.71
N ARG A 20 -3.96 -4.80 3.33
CA ARG A 20 -4.28 -3.44 2.89
C ARG A 20 -3.36 -3.14 1.72
N VAL A 21 -3.88 -3.32 0.51
CA VAL A 21 -3.18 -2.87 -0.69
C VAL A 21 -3.17 -1.35 -0.74
N VAL A 22 -1.99 -0.76 -0.88
CA VAL A 22 -1.81 0.69 -1.05
C VAL A 22 -1.43 0.96 -2.49
N LEU A 23 -2.28 1.71 -3.19
CA LEU A 23 -2.08 2.11 -4.57
C LEU A 23 -1.66 3.58 -4.63
N TRP A 24 -0.59 3.85 -5.38
CA TRP A 24 -0.04 5.19 -5.56
C TRP A 24 -0.35 5.69 -6.96
N GLU A 25 -0.89 6.91 -7.04
CA GLU A 25 -1.02 7.66 -8.30
C GLU A 25 -0.25 8.98 -8.15
N ILE A 26 0.76 9.18 -8.99
CA ILE A 26 1.54 10.41 -9.02
C ILE A 26 1.26 11.10 -10.34
N ASP A 27 0.55 12.22 -10.30
CA ASP A 27 0.18 12.98 -11.48
C ASP A 27 1.12 14.18 -11.68
N LEU A 28 2.01 14.07 -12.67
CA LEU A 28 2.91 15.17 -13.06
C LEU A 28 2.43 15.91 -14.32
N THR A 29 1.22 15.62 -14.84
CA THR A 29 0.70 16.23 -16.06
C THR A 29 0.61 17.75 -16.00
N VAL A 30 0.33 18.31 -14.81
CA VAL A 30 0.32 19.75 -14.57
C VAL A 30 1.68 20.40 -14.83
N GLN A 31 2.77 19.64 -14.69
CA GLN A 31 4.15 20.09 -14.95
C GLN A 31 4.67 19.63 -16.32
N GLY A 32 3.79 19.11 -17.19
CA GLY A 32 4.17 18.55 -18.50
C GLY A 32 4.79 17.15 -18.43
N GLY A 33 4.75 16.48 -17.27
CA GLY A 33 5.17 15.10 -17.11
C GLY A 33 4.05 14.09 -17.35
N GLU A 34 4.33 12.82 -17.05
CA GLU A 34 3.37 11.73 -17.14
C GLU A 34 2.71 11.42 -15.79
N ARG A 35 1.66 10.59 -15.83
CA ARG A 35 1.06 10.03 -14.61
C ARG A 35 1.62 8.64 -14.36
N TYR A 36 2.11 8.41 -13.15
CA TYR A 36 2.68 7.15 -12.71
C TYR A 36 1.76 6.40 -11.76
N PHE A 37 1.79 5.07 -11.84
CA PHE A 37 0.95 4.17 -11.04
C PHE A 37 1.84 3.13 -10.38
N PHE A 38 1.92 3.14 -9.05
CA PHE A 38 2.78 2.24 -8.27
C PHE A 38 2.03 1.46 -7.20
N CYS A 39 2.54 0.27 -6.89
CA CYS A 39 2.12 -0.57 -5.79
C CYS A 39 3.37 -1.13 -5.12
N ASN A 40 3.37 -1.33 -3.79
CA ASN A 40 4.50 -1.98 -3.12
C ASN A 40 4.50 -3.50 -3.29
N GLU A 41 3.39 -4.06 -3.77
CA GLU A 41 3.15 -5.49 -3.85
C GLU A 41 2.87 -5.92 -5.29
N LEU A 42 3.26 -7.16 -5.60
CA LEU A 42 2.80 -7.87 -6.78
C LEU A 42 1.49 -8.58 -6.44
N ASN A 43 0.67 -8.87 -7.45
CA ASN A 43 -0.49 -9.72 -7.26
C ASN A 43 -0.08 -11.17 -6.96
N GLU A 44 -1.05 -12.04 -6.66
CA GLU A 44 -0.82 -13.45 -6.35
C GLU A 44 -0.10 -14.24 -7.46
N LYS A 45 -0.07 -13.72 -8.69
CA LYS A 45 0.60 -14.31 -9.85
C LYS A 45 2.02 -13.79 -10.05
N GLY A 46 2.50 -12.89 -9.19
CA GLY A 46 3.79 -12.22 -9.37
C GLY A 46 3.78 -11.15 -10.46
N GLU A 47 2.61 -10.66 -10.86
CA GLU A 47 2.45 -9.62 -11.89
C GLU A 47 2.07 -8.28 -11.26
N PRO A 48 2.26 -7.16 -11.96
CA PRO A 48 1.74 -5.86 -11.55
C PRO A 48 0.24 -5.89 -11.21
N VAL A 49 -0.14 -5.19 -10.15
CA VAL A 49 -1.55 -5.13 -9.71
C VAL A 49 -2.36 -4.35 -10.74
N THR A 50 -3.48 -4.91 -11.19
CA THR A 50 -4.42 -4.21 -12.09
C THR A 50 -5.68 -3.83 -11.33
N TRP A 51 -6.01 -2.54 -11.27
CA TRP A 51 -7.19 -2.01 -10.59
C TRP A 51 -7.90 -0.97 -11.46
N GLN A 52 -9.21 -1.11 -11.62
CA GLN A 52 -10.05 -0.26 -12.49
C GLN A 52 -9.48 -0.08 -13.91
N GLY A 53 -8.87 -1.12 -14.47
CA GLY A 53 -8.26 -1.08 -15.81
C GLY A 53 -6.91 -0.37 -15.88
N ARG A 54 -6.31 0.00 -14.74
CA ARG A 54 -4.97 0.58 -14.64
C ARG A 54 -4.01 -0.41 -14.02
N GLN A 55 -2.82 -0.50 -14.59
CA GLN A 55 -1.74 -1.33 -14.08
C GLN A 55 -0.86 -0.50 -13.13
N TYR A 56 -0.61 -1.02 -11.93
CA TYR A 56 0.24 -0.44 -10.90
C TYR A 56 1.52 -1.25 -10.82
N GLN A 57 2.63 -0.60 -11.19
CA GLN A 57 3.93 -1.24 -11.23
C GLN A 57 4.45 -1.49 -9.81
N ALA A 58 5.01 -2.68 -9.57
CA ALA A 58 5.67 -2.96 -8.30
C ALA A 58 6.93 -2.10 -8.16
N TYR A 59 6.93 -1.18 -7.20
CA TYR A 59 8.05 -0.28 -6.96
C TYR A 59 8.06 0.17 -5.50
N PRO A 60 9.21 0.13 -4.78
CA PRO A 60 9.24 0.53 -3.38
C PRO A 60 8.99 2.04 -3.24
N ILE A 61 7.87 2.38 -2.62
CA ILE A 61 7.40 3.75 -2.43
C ILE A 61 6.64 3.86 -1.10
N ASP A 62 6.91 4.93 -0.37
CA ASP A 62 6.22 5.25 0.88
C ASP A 62 5.97 6.75 0.98
N GLY A 63 4.92 7.14 1.71
CA GLY A 63 4.64 8.55 1.91
C GLY A 63 3.82 8.81 3.16
N SER A 64 4.02 9.98 3.71
CA SER A 64 3.45 10.41 4.99
C SER A 64 3.11 11.89 4.98
N GLY A 65 2.43 12.39 6.00
CA GLY A 65 2.07 13.81 6.10
C GLY A 65 0.96 14.26 5.13
N PHE A 66 0.22 13.31 4.57
CA PHE A 66 -1.01 13.58 3.83
C PHE A 66 -2.14 13.91 4.81
N GLU A 67 -2.35 15.19 5.06
CA GLU A 67 -3.46 15.67 5.88
C GLU A 67 -4.41 16.52 5.03
N MET A 68 -5.71 16.26 5.16
CA MET A 68 -6.75 17.10 4.58
C MET A 68 -7.43 17.89 5.69
N SER A 69 -6.84 19.03 6.07
CA SER A 69 -7.42 19.94 7.07
C SER A 69 -8.02 21.18 6.40
N GLY A 70 -9.26 21.53 6.76
CA GLY A 70 -9.94 22.75 6.31
C GLY A 70 -9.65 23.99 7.16
N LYS A 71 -8.89 23.85 8.25
CA LYS A 71 -8.51 24.95 9.16
C LYS A 71 -7.10 24.72 9.68
N GLY A 72 -6.16 25.60 9.36
CA GLY A 72 -4.78 25.56 9.88
C GLY A 72 -3.70 25.66 8.80
N SER A 73 -2.45 25.36 9.21
CA SER A 73 -1.28 25.33 8.32
C SER A 73 -1.43 24.26 7.24
N SER A 74 -0.91 24.52 6.04
CA SER A 74 -0.85 23.55 4.94
C SER A 74 -0.16 22.26 5.38
N ALA A 75 -0.67 21.11 4.93
CA ALA A 75 -0.02 19.82 5.09
C ALA A 75 1.38 19.84 4.47
N ARG A 76 2.30 19.06 5.05
CA ARG A 76 3.66 18.84 4.55
C ARG A 76 3.84 17.38 4.20
N PRO A 77 3.31 16.93 3.05
CA PRO A 77 3.50 15.56 2.63
C PRO A 77 4.97 15.30 2.31
N SER A 78 5.43 14.09 2.61
CA SER A 78 6.74 13.59 2.23
C SER A 78 6.58 12.28 1.48
N LEU A 79 7.33 12.11 0.40
CA LEU A 79 7.32 10.92 -0.44
C LEU A 79 8.75 10.37 -0.55
N THR A 80 8.92 9.11 -0.20
CA THR A 80 10.17 8.37 -0.30
C THR A 80 10.03 7.34 -1.41
N VAL A 81 10.97 7.35 -2.33
CA VAL A 81 11.05 6.42 -3.46
C VAL A 81 12.41 5.75 -3.48
N SER A 82 12.48 4.54 -4.01
CA SER A 82 13.76 3.87 -4.20
C SER A 82 14.62 4.54 -5.29
N ASN A 83 15.89 4.15 -5.38
CA ASN A 83 16.82 4.56 -6.44
C ASN A 83 17.12 3.44 -7.45
N LEU A 84 16.58 2.22 -7.23
CA LEU A 84 16.88 0.97 -7.95
C LEU A 84 17.32 1.12 -9.41
#